data_AF-A0A1W6DPV8-F1
#
_entry.id   AF-A0A1W6DPV8-F1
#
_cell.length_a   1.000
_cell.length_b   1.000
_cell.length_c   1.000
_cell.angle_alpha   90.00
_cell.angle_beta   90.00
_cell.angle_gamma   90.00
#
_symmetry.space_group_name_H-M   'P 1'
#
loop_
_entity.id
_entity.type
_entity.pdbx_description
1 polymer ?
#
loop_
_entity_poly.entity_id
_entity_poly.type
_entity_poly.pdbx_seq_one_letter_code
_entity_poly.pdbx_strand_id
1 'polypeptide(L)'
;MLRTAPEPGDADVLVVLTGALDPVDVTLPGLRAAAGGEPERWELVWDSDWEHPDDPDRAPGERTAGPGDVVGLEALSLRVYVSPTPQRESPGLPR
;
A
#
# COMPACT_ATOMS: atom_id res chain seq x y z
N MET A 1 -1.53 10.48 -22.75
CA MET A 1 -1.48 9.56 -21.59
C MET A 1 -0.47 8.49 -21.91
N LEU A 2 0.68 8.48 -21.23
CA LEU A 2 1.69 7.43 -21.36
C LEU A 2 1.23 6.24 -20.52
N ARG A 3 1.26 5.02 -21.09
CA ARG A 3 1.00 3.79 -20.35
C ARG A 3 2.29 3.00 -20.32
N THR A 4 2.93 2.94 -19.15
CA THR A 4 4.05 2.04 -18.90
C THR A 4 3.48 0.70 -18.45
N ALA A 5 4.09 -0.39 -18.92
CA ALA A 5 3.83 -1.70 -18.33
C ALA A 5 4.70 -1.85 -17.08
N PRO A 6 4.19 -2.43 -15.98
CA PRO A 6 4.98 -2.65 -14.79
C PRO A 6 6.13 -3.63 -15.08
N GLU A 7 7.36 -3.22 -14.74
CA GLU A 7 8.58 -4.01 -14.86
C GLU A 7 8.80 -4.90 -13.62
N PRO A 8 9.62 -5.97 -13.73
CA PRO A 8 10.03 -6.73 -12.56
C PRO A 8 10.72 -5.83 -11.52
N GLY A 9 10.16 -5.81 -10.31
CA GLY A 9 10.65 -4.99 -9.20
C GLY A 9 9.98 -3.63 -9.04
N ASP A 10 9.00 -3.30 -9.88
CA ASP A 10 8.11 -2.17 -9.61
C ASP A 10 7.17 -2.50 -8.43
N ALA A 11 6.87 -1.49 -7.61
CA ALA A 11 5.86 -1.59 -6.57
C ALA A 11 4.46 -1.28 -7.13
N ASP A 12 3.45 -1.99 -6.64
CA ASP A 12 2.06 -1.63 -6.87
C ASP A 12 1.65 -0.51 -5.89
N VAL A 13 0.82 0.43 -6.37
CA VAL A 13 0.24 1.50 -5.53
C VAL A 13 -1.26 1.35 -5.50
N LEU A 14 -1.84 1.31 -4.30
CA LEU A 14 -3.28 1.32 -4.08
C LEU A 14 -3.69 2.65 -3.46
N VAL A 15 -4.57 3.37 -4.16
CA VAL A 15 -5.19 4.59 -3.65
C VAL A 15 -6.65 4.28 -3.35
N VAL A 16 -7.06 4.46 -2.10
CA VAL A 16 -8.45 4.32 -1.67
C VAL A 16 -8.96 5.72 -1.33
N LEU A 17 -9.94 6.20 -2.10
CA LEU A 17 -10.61 7.47 -1.90
C LEU A 17 -12.08 7.19 -1.56
N THR A 18 -12.55 7.70 -0.44
CA THR A 18 -13.98 7.70 -0.12
C THR A 18 -14.57 9.09 -0.32
N GLY A 19 -15.63 9.17 -1.12
CA GLY A 19 -16.47 10.36 -1.23
C GLY A 19 -17.71 10.30 -0.34
N ALA A 20 -17.81 9.30 0.53
CA ALA A 20 -18.94 9.13 1.45
C ALA A 20 -18.85 10.12 2.61
N LEU A 21 -20.02 10.53 3.12
CA LEU A 21 -20.15 11.39 4.30
C LEU A 21 -20.14 10.62 5.62
N ASP A 22 -20.25 9.30 5.55
CA ASP A 22 -20.15 8.40 6.69
C ASP A 22 -18.89 7.53 6.52
N PRO A 23 -18.30 7.03 7.63
CA PRO A 23 -17.20 6.07 7.56
C PRO A 23 -17.59 4.82 6.77
N VAL A 24 -16.63 4.25 6.04
CA VAL A 24 -16.84 3.08 5.18
C VAL A 24 -15.80 2.01 5.43
N ASP A 25 -16.26 0.76 5.37
CA ASP A 25 -15.39 -0.41 5.38
C ASP A 25 -14.97 -0.78 3.96
N VAL A 26 -13.67 -0.96 3.74
CA VAL A 26 -13.10 -1.32 2.45
C VAL A 26 -12.35 -2.64 2.57
N THR A 27 -12.73 -3.63 1.75
CA THR A 27 -11.96 -4.87 1.58
C THR A 27 -10.79 -4.63 0.64
N LEU A 28 -9.57 -4.92 1.11
CA LEU A 28 -8.37 -4.68 0.31
C LEU A 28 -8.20 -5.72 -0.81
N PRO A 29 -7.79 -5.29 -2.02
CA PRO A 29 -7.59 -6.18 -3.14
C PRO A 29 -6.34 -7.04 -2.98
N GLY A 30 -6.25 -8.09 -3.80
CA GLY A 30 -5.02 -8.86 -3.96
C GLY A 30 -3.89 -8.03 -4.57
N LEU A 31 -2.67 -8.42 -4.22
CA LEU A 31 -1.44 -7.92 -4.85
C LEU A 31 -1.06 -8.76 -6.05
N ARG A 32 -0.27 -8.19 -6.97
CA ARG A 32 0.38 -8.99 -8.00
C ARG A 32 1.37 -9.93 -7.32
N ALA A 33 1.05 -11.22 -7.24
CA ALA A 33 1.94 -12.21 -6.65
C ALA A 33 3.28 -12.21 -7.41
N ALA A 34 4.40 -11.98 -6.71
CA ALA A 34 5.70 -12.45 -7.16
C ALA A 34 5.58 -13.96 -7.36
N ALA A 35 6.00 -14.48 -8.51
CA ALA A 35 5.75 -15.87 -8.89
C ALA A 35 6.18 -16.85 -7.77
N GLY A 36 5.18 -17.47 -7.11
CA GLY A 36 5.40 -18.51 -6.10
C GLY A 36 5.63 -18.04 -4.65
N GLY A 37 5.41 -16.76 -4.32
CA GLY A 37 5.50 -16.25 -2.94
C GLY A 37 4.18 -16.27 -2.16
N GLU A 38 4.27 -16.15 -0.84
CA GLU A 38 3.13 -15.80 0.02
C GLU A 38 2.54 -14.46 -0.42
N PRO A 39 1.22 -14.24 -0.26
CA PRO A 39 0.61 -12.95 -0.58
C PRO A 39 1.28 -11.87 0.26
N GLU A 40 1.89 -10.90 -0.43
CA GLU A 40 2.47 -9.73 0.19
C GLU A 40 1.38 -8.92 0.92
N ARG A 41 1.79 -8.04 1.84
CA ARG A 41 0.86 -7.17 2.58
C ARG A 41 1.00 -5.74 2.09
N TRP A 42 -0.12 -5.05 1.94
CA TRP A 42 -0.14 -3.62 1.71
C TRP A 42 0.45 -2.88 2.90
N GLU A 43 1.35 -1.94 2.64
CA GLU A 43 1.87 -1.01 3.63
C GLU A 43 1.18 0.35 3.47
N LEU A 44 0.52 0.84 4.52
CA LEU A 44 -0.05 2.19 4.59
C LEU A 44 1.10 3.20 4.73
N VAL A 45 1.31 3.98 3.68
CA VAL A 45 2.38 5.00 3.63
C VAL A 45 1.85 6.41 3.83
N TRP A 46 0.55 6.63 3.63
CA TRP A 46 -0.07 7.94 3.87
C TRP A 46 -1.58 7.83 4.09
N ASP A 47 -2.09 8.67 4.97
CA ASP A 47 -3.51 8.87 5.24
C ASP A 47 -3.78 10.38 5.28
N SER A 48 -4.90 10.81 4.69
CA SER A 48 -5.32 12.22 4.74
C SER A 48 -5.66 12.70 6.14
N ASP A 49 -5.94 11.76 7.05
CA ASP A 49 -6.28 12.07 8.43
C ASP A 49 -5.04 12.30 9.32
N TRP A 50 -3.84 11.98 8.83
CA TRP A 50 -2.60 12.26 9.56
C TRP A 50 -2.31 13.77 9.60
N GLU A 51 -1.81 14.25 10.74
CA GLU A 51 -1.40 15.65 10.88
C GLU A 51 -0.25 16.02 9.93
N HIS A 52 0.69 15.10 9.73
CA HIS A 52 1.84 15.26 8.84
C HIS A 52 2.09 14.00 8.00
N PRO A 53 2.54 14.15 6.73
CA PRO A 53 2.75 13.01 5.84
C PRO A 53 3.85 12.05 6.33
N ASP A 54 4.80 12.56 7.12
CA ASP A 54 5.91 11.77 7.68
C ASP A 54 5.64 11.30 9.12
N ASP A 55 4.48 11.65 9.69
CA ASP A 55 4.11 11.30 11.07
C ASP A 55 2.92 10.34 11.06
N PRO A 56 3.19 9.02 11.05
CA PRO A 56 2.12 8.04 11.09
C PRO A 56 1.51 8.05 12.50
N ASP A 57 0.28 8.56 12.61
CA ASP A 57 -0.55 8.53 13.85
C ASP A 57 -0.94 7.09 14.30
N ARG A 58 -0.33 6.04 13.72
CA ARG A 58 -0.62 4.62 13.96
C ARG A 58 0.61 3.82 14.37
N ALA A 59 0.38 2.81 15.20
CA ALA A 59 1.42 1.87 15.59
C ALA A 59 1.93 1.06 14.36
N PRO A 60 3.21 0.66 14.32
CA PRO A 60 3.79 -0.02 13.16
C PRO A 60 3.03 -1.26 12.64
N GLY A 61 2.42 -2.04 13.54
CA GLY A 61 1.64 -3.23 13.17
C GLY A 61 0.28 -2.93 12.54
N GLU A 62 -0.26 -1.72 12.73
CA GLU A 62 -1.55 -1.28 12.18
C GLU A 62 -1.42 -0.72 10.76
N ARG A 63 -0.18 -0.59 10.27
CA ARG A 63 0.14 -0.10 8.92
C ARG A 63 0.25 -1.19 7.88
N THR A 64 0.13 -2.47 8.26
CA THR A 64 0.15 -3.59 7.30
C THR A 64 -1.18 -4.30 7.25
N ALA A 65 -1.69 -4.52 6.05
CA ALA A 65 -2.95 -5.20 5.81
C ALA A 65 -2.83 -6.16 4.63
N GLY A 66 -3.36 -7.36 4.78
CA GLY A 66 -3.37 -8.39 3.75
C GLY A 66 -4.52 -8.23 2.75
N PRO A 67 -4.44 -8.93 1.61
CA PRO A 67 -5.59 -9.13 0.73
C PRO A 67 -6.79 -9.71 1.47
N GLY A 68 -7.96 -9.11 1.28
CA GLY A 68 -9.20 -9.53 1.95
C GLY A 68 -9.41 -8.93 3.34
N ASP A 69 -8.40 -8.29 3.93
CA ASP A 69 -8.59 -7.54 5.17
C ASP A 69 -9.54 -6.36 4.94
N VAL A 70 -10.33 -6.05 5.97
CA VAL A 70 -11.26 -4.92 5.95
C VAL A 70 -10.65 -3.78 6.75
N VAL A 71 -10.55 -2.61 6.12
CA VAL A 71 -10.05 -1.38 6.75
C VAL A 71 -11.16 -0.33 6.77
N GLY A 72 -11.36 0.30 7.94
CA GLY A 72 -12.28 1.43 8.07
C GLY A 72 -11.63 2.73 7.60
N LEU A 73 -12.31 3.46 6.73
CA LEU A 73 -11.95 4.80 6.27
C LEU A 73 -12.94 5.83 6.82
N GLU A 74 -12.42 6.95 7.29
CA GLU A 74 -13.25 8.08 7.74
C GLU A 74 -13.94 8.76 6.57
N ALA A 75 -14.99 9.54 6.86
CA ALA A 75 -15.73 10.29 5.85
C ALA A 75 -14.80 11.22 5.05
N LEU A 76 -14.97 11.27 3.73
CA LEU A 76 -14.22 12.14 2.83
C LEU A 76 -12.68 12.00 2.91
N SER A 77 -12.18 10.82 3.25
CA SER A 77 -10.74 10.53 3.41
C SER A 77 -10.09 9.88 2.19
N LEU A 78 -8.76 9.90 2.17
CA LEU A 78 -7.91 9.21 1.21
C LEU A 78 -6.77 8.48 1.92
N ARG A 79 -6.52 7.23 1.52
CA ARG A 79 -5.35 6.46 1.93
C ARG A 79 -4.52 5.99 0.75
N VAL A 80 -3.21 5.95 0.95
CA VAL A 80 -2.23 5.43 -0.01
C VAL A 80 -1.50 4.25 0.61
N TYR A 81 -1.57 3.13 -0.09
CA TYR A 81 -0.83 1.93 0.23
C TYR A 81 0.16 1.59 -0.89
N VAL A 82 1.27 0.96 -0.53
CA VAL A 82 2.23 0.40 -1.48
C VAL A 82 2.43 -1.09 -1.22
N SER A 83 2.71 -1.84 -2.28
CA SER A 83 3.24 -3.18 -2.12
C SER A 83 4.67 -3.10 -1.58
N PRO A 84 5.14 -4.12 -0.85
CA PRO A 84 6.55 -4.30 -0.58
C PRO A 84 7.29 -4.29 -1.91
N THR A 85 8.35 -3.49 -2.01
CA THR A 85 9.22 -3.59 -3.18
C THR A 85 10.14 -4.79 -2.94
N PRO A 86 10.23 -5.76 -3.87
CA PRO A 86 11.24 -6.80 -3.73
C PRO A 86 12.61 -6.11 -3.67
N GLN A 87 13.42 -6.43 -2.65
CA GLN A 87 14.74 -5.85 -2.49
C GLN A 87 15.51 -6.04 -3.80
N ARG A 88 15.87 -4.95 -4.48
CA ARG A 88 16.89 -5.02 -5.54
C ARG A 88 18.17 -5.48 -4.86
N GLU A 89 18.59 -6.71 -5.13
CA GLU A 89 19.93 -7.16 -4.77
C GLU A 89 20.94 -6.15 -5.34
N SER A 90 21.63 -5.44 -4.46
CA SER A 90 22.72 -4.56 -4.86
C SER A 90 23.76 -5.42 -5.58
N PRO A 91 24.15 -5.11 -6.83
CA PRO A 91 25.24 -5.83 -7.48
C PRO A 91 26.50 -5.61 -6.64
N GLY A 92 26.96 -6.67 -5.99
CA GLY A 92 28.13 -6.64 -5.11
C GLY A 92 29.33 -6.04 -5.83
N LEU A 93 29.97 -5.06 -5.20
CA LEU A 93 31.20 -4.47 -5.69
C LEU A 93 32.27 -5.57 -5.82
N PRO A 94 32.86 -5.81 -7.01
CA PRO A 94 33.99 -6.72 -7.11
C PRO A 94 35.16 -6.18 -6.28
N ARG A 95 35.74 -7.05 -5.46
CA ARG A 95 36.96 -6.77 -4.68
C ARG A 95 38.16 -6.54 -5.58
#